data_AF-A0A814DM96-F1
#
_entry.id   AF-A0A814DM96-F1
#
_cell.length_a   1.000
_cell.length_b   1.000
_cell.length_c   1.000
_cell.angle_alpha   90.00
_cell.angle_beta   90.00
_cell.angle_gamma   90.00
#
_symmetry.space_group_name_H-M   'P 1'
#
loop_
_entity.id
_entity.type
_entity.pdbx_description
1 polymer ?
#
loop_
_entity_poly.entity_id
_entity_poly.type
_entity_poly.pdbx_seq_one_letter_code
_entity_poly.pdbx_strand_id
1 'polypeptide(L)'
;MNELEIVLPCGFTTKYSNLPEKDAKFRCIECKSHLVDLNECLNMPRNWTTLKNMELDHQADLFKNFKQDLDIHKKDPDMYIKETLMQVCRDMNTRRDEIKESFNIHVDNYYEKLKKEVVDQFTKKRNKFVEDLKIIEVFEKEFHMPKVEKEFDFNSQKEILEKNLSKLQKMISYCRDTLTCLKKENVCFITGDDELITSCVERIFGKLSLDIVQNRSNKCKKIRMHRLSQKRVDYKELD
;
A
#
# COMPACT_ATOMS: atom_id res chain seq x y z
N MET A 1 16.03 36.63 -35.27
CA MET A 1 15.67 36.59 -36.70
C MET A 1 14.79 37.77 -37.14
N ASN A 2 13.95 38.33 -36.26
CA ASN A 2 12.97 39.35 -36.62
C ASN A 2 13.55 40.67 -37.16
N GLU A 3 14.77 41.03 -36.77
CA GLU A 3 15.42 42.28 -37.23
C GLU A 3 16.26 42.12 -38.51
N LEU A 4 16.31 40.92 -39.08
CA LEU A 4 17.13 40.62 -40.25
C LEU A 4 16.61 41.36 -41.49
N GLU A 5 17.50 42.05 -42.21
CA GLU A 5 17.14 42.73 -43.46
C GLU A 5 17.18 41.78 -44.65
N ILE A 6 16.09 41.77 -45.43
CA ILE A 6 15.89 40.96 -46.63
C ILE A 6 15.69 41.90 -47.82
N VAL A 7 16.35 41.61 -48.94
CA VAL A 7 16.22 42.35 -50.19
C VAL A 7 15.06 41.79 -51.00
N LEU A 8 14.06 42.61 -51.28
CA LEU A 8 12.95 42.26 -52.16
C LEU A 8 13.40 42.23 -53.64
N PRO A 9 12.70 41.52 -54.53
CA PRO A 9 13.05 41.44 -55.96
C PRO A 9 13.14 42.80 -56.66
N CYS A 10 12.42 43.81 -56.15
CA CYS A 10 12.47 45.20 -56.63
C CYS A 10 13.66 46.01 -56.12
N GLY A 11 14.58 45.42 -55.35
CA GLY A 11 15.78 46.07 -54.82
C GLY A 11 15.59 46.84 -53.50
N PHE A 12 14.36 47.00 -53.02
CA PHE A 12 14.07 47.55 -51.68
C PHE A 12 14.40 46.53 -50.58
N THR A 13 14.71 47.00 -49.38
CA THR A 13 14.98 46.16 -48.21
C THR A 13 13.84 46.22 -47.21
N THR A 14 13.50 45.09 -46.58
CA THR A 14 12.51 45.04 -45.50
C THR A 14 12.96 44.07 -44.41
N LYS A 15 12.36 44.16 -43.22
CA LYS A 15 12.67 43.23 -42.12
C LYS A 15 12.02 41.87 -42.35
N TYR A 16 12.69 40.80 -41.97
CA TYR A 16 12.16 39.44 -42.05
C TYR A 16 10.85 39.30 -41.28
N SER A 17 10.69 39.99 -40.13
CA SER A 17 9.43 40.01 -39.37
C SER A 17 8.24 40.62 -40.11
N ASN A 18 8.48 41.41 -41.14
CA ASN A 18 7.42 42.03 -41.94
C ASN A 18 6.91 41.09 -43.02
N LEU A 19 7.63 40.01 -43.31
CA LEU A 19 7.24 39.01 -44.30
C LEU A 19 6.14 38.10 -43.73
N PRO A 20 5.19 37.65 -44.58
CA PRO A 20 4.17 36.70 -44.14
C PRO A 20 4.81 35.35 -43.75
N GLU A 21 4.24 34.68 -42.75
CA GLU A 21 4.79 33.44 -42.17
C GLU A 21 4.64 32.18 -43.04
N LYS A 22 3.97 32.25 -44.21
CA LYS A 22 3.63 31.10 -45.05
C LYS A 22 4.15 31.25 -46.47
N ASP A 23 4.36 30.12 -47.14
CA ASP A 23 4.64 29.97 -48.58
C ASP A 23 3.53 30.61 -49.44
N ALA A 24 3.57 31.93 -49.48
CA ALA A 24 2.53 32.75 -50.06
C ALA A 24 3.18 33.76 -51.01
N LYS A 25 2.49 33.99 -52.12
CA LYS A 25 2.71 35.18 -52.92
C LYS A 25 2.08 36.35 -52.20
N PHE A 26 2.85 37.40 -51.94
CA PHE A 26 2.39 38.60 -51.26
C PHE A 26 2.66 39.84 -52.11
N ARG A 27 1.85 40.88 -51.93
CA ARG A 27 2.11 42.17 -52.58
C ARG A 27 3.31 42.82 -51.88
N CYS A 28 4.31 43.24 -52.67
CA CYS A 28 5.52 43.87 -52.13
C CYS A 28 5.16 44.97 -51.13
N ILE A 29 5.71 44.88 -49.92
CA ILE A 29 5.33 45.73 -48.78
C ILE A 29 5.81 47.18 -49.00
N GLU A 30 6.95 47.34 -49.68
CA GLU A 30 7.60 48.63 -49.91
C GLU A 30 6.97 49.38 -51.10
N CYS A 31 6.98 48.79 -52.30
CA CYS A 31 6.54 49.49 -53.51
C CYS A 31 5.08 49.19 -53.92
N LYS A 32 4.45 48.16 -53.33
CA LYS A 32 3.05 47.75 -53.56
C LYS A 32 2.66 47.43 -55.02
N SER A 33 3.62 47.41 -55.95
CA SER A 33 3.37 47.34 -57.39
C SER A 33 3.38 45.91 -57.96
N HIS A 34 4.01 44.95 -57.30
CA HIS A 34 4.17 43.57 -57.78
C HIS A 34 3.90 42.55 -56.69
N LEU A 35 3.74 41.29 -57.11
CA LEU A 35 3.65 40.14 -56.23
C LEU A 35 5.05 39.53 -56.09
N VAL A 36 5.41 39.17 -54.86
CA VAL A 36 6.66 38.53 -54.48
C VAL A 36 6.31 37.13 -54.00
N ASP A 37 6.97 36.11 -54.54
CA ASP A 37 6.94 34.77 -53.98
C ASP A 37 7.95 34.70 -52.82
N LEU A 38 7.48 34.33 -51.62
CA LEU A 38 8.32 34.30 -50.44
C LEU A 38 9.51 33.36 -50.62
N ASN A 39 9.30 32.17 -51.18
CA ASN A 39 10.37 31.18 -51.34
C ASN A 39 11.40 31.63 -52.37
N GLU A 40 10.98 32.20 -53.50
CA GLU A 40 11.92 32.77 -54.47
C GLU A 40 12.71 33.92 -53.84
N CYS A 41 12.05 34.79 -53.07
CA CYS A 41 12.68 35.91 -52.36
C CYS A 41 13.73 35.43 -51.35
N LEU A 42 13.39 34.47 -50.47
CA LEU A 42 14.33 33.97 -49.47
C LEU A 42 15.49 33.17 -50.10
N ASN A 43 15.27 32.55 -51.26
CA ASN A 43 16.30 31.85 -52.03
C ASN A 43 17.13 32.75 -52.96
N MET A 44 16.85 34.06 -53.02
CA MET A 44 17.74 35.00 -53.71
C MET A 44 19.14 34.92 -53.09
N PRO A 45 20.22 34.95 -53.89
CA PRO A 45 21.58 34.67 -53.39
C PRO A 45 21.96 35.47 -52.14
N ARG A 46 21.60 36.76 -52.10
CA ARG A 46 21.87 37.64 -50.96
C ARG A 46 21.07 37.25 -49.72
N ASN A 47 19.76 37.03 -49.85
CA ASN A 47 18.88 36.70 -48.73
C ASN A 47 19.19 35.32 -48.16
N TRP A 48 19.40 34.34 -49.03
CA TRP A 48 19.79 33.00 -48.66
C TRP A 48 21.11 33.00 -47.88
N THR A 49 22.12 33.73 -48.38
CA THR A 49 23.42 33.84 -47.70
C THR A 49 23.27 34.51 -46.33
N THR A 50 22.50 35.60 -46.24
CA THR A 50 22.23 36.30 -44.98
C THR A 50 21.54 35.39 -43.95
N LEU A 51 20.52 34.64 -44.36
CA LEU A 51 19.83 33.68 -43.51
C LEU A 51 20.75 32.53 -43.05
N LYS A 52 21.56 31.99 -43.97
CA LYS A 52 22.50 30.91 -43.66
C LYS A 52 23.63 31.34 -42.75
N ASN A 53 24.13 32.57 -42.90
CA ASN A 53 25.11 33.12 -41.97
C ASN A 53 24.53 33.30 -40.58
N MET A 54 23.30 33.81 -40.45
CA MET A 54 22.64 33.94 -39.16
C MET A 54 22.40 32.59 -38.48
N GLU A 55 21.98 31.58 -39.23
CA GLU A 55 21.86 30.21 -38.72
C GLU A 55 23.22 29.66 -38.27
N LEU A 56 24.27 29.88 -39.07
CA LEU A 56 25.62 29.44 -38.73
C LEU A 56 26.11 30.10 -37.43
N ASP A 57 25.90 31.41 -37.28
CA ASP A 57 26.25 32.15 -36.07
C ASP A 57 25.51 31.60 -34.84
N HIS A 58 24.21 31.31 -34.98
CA HIS A 58 23.42 30.71 -33.90
C HIS A 58 23.94 29.32 -33.50
N GLN A 59 24.25 28.47 -34.48
CA GLN A 59 24.82 27.15 -34.23
C GLN A 59 26.22 27.24 -33.61
N ALA A 60 27.03 28.22 -34.02
CA ALA A 60 28.34 28.47 -33.44
C ALA A 60 28.25 28.91 -31.97
N ASP A 61 27.27 29.75 -31.63
CA ASP A 61 26.98 30.14 -30.25
C ASP A 61 26.51 28.95 -29.41
N LEU A 62 25.60 28.11 -29.92
CA LEU A 62 25.17 26.88 -29.24
C LEU A 62 26.35 25.95 -28.98
N PHE A 63 27.19 25.72 -29.99
CA PHE A 63 28.39 24.90 -29.85
C PHE A 63 29.34 25.46 -28.78
N LYS A 64 29.55 26.78 -28.77
CA LYS A 64 30.40 27.45 -27.79
C LYS A 64 29.87 27.24 -26.36
N ASN A 65 28.56 27.36 -26.15
CA ASN A 65 27.93 27.14 -24.85
C ASN A 65 28.08 25.68 -24.40
N PHE A 66 27.73 24.71 -25.24
CA PHE A 66 27.91 23.29 -24.90
C PHE A 66 29.37 22.91 -24.64
N LYS A 67 30.31 23.50 -25.38
CA LYS A 67 31.74 23.28 -25.16
C LYS A 67 32.18 23.83 -23.80
N GLN A 68 31.71 25.01 -23.40
CA GLN A 68 32.00 25.57 -22.07
C GLN A 68 31.48 24.65 -20.97
N ASP A 69 30.24 24.16 -21.09
CA ASP A 69 29.67 23.21 -20.12
C ASP A 69 30.49 21.91 -20.07
N LEU A 70 30.85 21.35 -21.22
CA LEU A 70 31.72 20.18 -21.28
C LEU A 70 33.09 20.43 -20.66
N ASP A 71 33.69 21.60 -20.86
CA ASP A 71 34.98 21.95 -20.29
C ASP A 71 34.92 22.07 -18.74
N ILE A 72 33.76 22.43 -18.17
CA ILE A 72 33.53 22.36 -16.71
C ILE A 72 33.60 20.92 -16.23
N HIS A 73 32.91 20.00 -16.92
CA HIS A 73 32.84 18.59 -16.54
C HIS A 73 34.09 17.77 -16.91
N LYS A 74 34.92 18.27 -17.85
CA LYS A 74 36.11 17.58 -18.35
C LYS A 74 37.20 17.37 -17.29
N LYS A 75 37.25 18.22 -16.27
CA LYS A 75 38.26 18.15 -15.21
C LYS A 75 38.07 16.92 -14.30
N ASP A 76 36.83 16.52 -14.08
CA ASP A 76 36.48 15.37 -13.24
C ASP A 76 35.10 14.80 -13.65
N PRO A 77 35.02 14.05 -14.75
CA PRO A 77 33.75 13.47 -15.23
C PRO A 77 33.20 12.44 -14.24
N ASP A 78 34.07 11.75 -13.51
CA ASP A 78 33.70 10.72 -12.54
C ASP A 78 32.94 11.34 -11.36
N MET A 79 33.36 12.51 -10.89
CA MET A 79 32.63 13.25 -9.85
C MET A 79 31.19 13.57 -10.26
N TYR A 80 30.98 14.11 -11.47
CA TYR A 80 29.63 14.46 -11.93
C TYR A 80 28.74 13.24 -12.14
N ILE A 81 29.28 12.17 -12.73
CA ILE A 81 28.57 10.89 -12.88
C ILE A 81 28.22 10.34 -11.49
N LYS A 82 29.17 10.35 -10.56
CA LYS A 82 28.96 9.90 -9.19
C LYS A 82 27.89 10.72 -8.48
N GLU A 83 27.92 12.05 -8.56
CA GLU A 83 26.89 12.91 -7.95
C GLU A 83 25.49 12.61 -8.49
N THR A 84 25.37 12.43 -9.81
CA THR A 84 24.09 12.09 -10.46
C THR A 84 23.59 10.73 -9.98
N LEU A 85 24.45 9.72 -9.93
CA LEU A 85 24.09 8.39 -9.43
C LEU A 85 23.80 8.40 -7.92
N MET A 86 24.53 9.20 -7.14
CA MET A 86 24.28 9.38 -5.71
C MET A 86 22.91 10.02 -5.47
N GLN A 87 22.44 10.91 -6.34
CA GLN A 87 21.07 11.41 -6.26
C GLN A 87 20.06 10.27 -6.42
N VAL A 88 20.22 9.41 -7.43
CA VAL A 88 19.36 8.24 -7.62
C VAL A 88 19.40 7.30 -6.41
N CYS A 89 20.59 7.04 -5.84
CA CYS A 89 20.71 6.23 -4.63
C CYS A 89 19.99 6.86 -3.43
N ARG A 90 20.05 8.19 -3.28
CA ARG A 90 19.32 8.91 -2.22
C ARG A 90 17.81 8.75 -2.40
N ASP A 91 17.30 8.96 -3.62
CA ASP A 91 15.87 8.82 -3.92
C ASP A 91 15.38 7.39 -3.68
N MET A 92 16.16 6.38 -4.07
CA MET A 92 15.88 4.97 -3.77
C MET A 92 15.83 4.69 -2.26
N ASN A 93 16.77 5.25 -1.48
CA ASN A 93 16.79 5.09 -0.03
C ASN A 93 15.58 5.75 0.62
N THR A 94 15.24 6.98 0.24
CA THR A 94 14.03 7.68 0.71
C THR A 94 12.81 6.83 0.41
N ARG A 95 12.66 6.33 -0.82
CA ARG A 95 11.51 5.50 -1.20
C ARG A 95 11.43 4.20 -0.41
N ARG A 96 12.56 3.54 -0.14
CA ARG A 96 12.62 2.33 0.70
C ARG A 96 12.10 2.63 2.10
N ASP A 97 12.52 3.75 2.69
CA ASP A 97 12.20 4.09 4.07
C ASP A 97 10.72 4.51 4.19
N GLU A 98 10.18 5.23 3.21
CA GLU A 98 8.73 5.49 3.10
C GLU A 98 7.89 4.21 3.05
N ILE A 99 8.33 3.22 2.26
CA ILE A 99 7.61 1.94 2.14
C ILE A 99 7.66 1.18 3.47
N LYS A 100 8.81 1.15 4.15
CA LYS A 100 8.94 0.51 5.47
C LYS A 100 8.03 1.17 6.50
N GLU A 101 8.05 2.49 6.57
CA GLU A 101 7.21 3.24 7.50
C GLU A 101 5.73 3.01 7.22
N SER A 102 5.32 3.13 5.96
CA SER A 102 3.94 2.87 5.55
C SER A 102 3.51 1.44 5.89
N PHE A 103 4.36 0.45 5.62
CA PHE A 103 4.06 -0.95 5.94
C PHE A 103 3.92 -1.18 7.45
N ASN A 104 4.81 -0.61 8.27
CA ASN A 104 4.72 -0.69 9.73
C ASN A 104 3.40 -0.11 10.25
N ILE A 105 2.99 1.07 9.74
CA ILE A 105 1.70 1.67 10.10
C ILE A 105 0.53 0.74 9.75
N HIS A 106 0.57 0.08 8.59
CA HIS A 106 -0.49 -0.88 8.21
C HIS A 106 -0.49 -2.11 9.11
N VAL A 107 0.69 -2.62 9.51
CA VAL A 107 0.82 -3.73 10.46
C VAL A 107 0.25 -3.34 11.83
N ASP A 108 0.59 -2.17 12.35
CA ASP A 108 0.13 -1.71 13.66
C ASP A 108 -1.39 -1.48 13.68
N ASN A 109 -1.92 -0.84 12.64
CA ASN A 109 -3.36 -0.64 12.49
C ASN A 109 -4.11 -1.98 12.42
N TYR A 110 -3.56 -2.94 11.68
CA TYR A 110 -4.15 -4.27 11.57
C TYR A 110 -4.07 -5.04 12.90
N TYR A 111 -2.96 -4.94 13.62
CA TYR A 111 -2.79 -5.52 14.94
C TYR A 111 -3.81 -4.96 15.95
N GLU A 112 -3.98 -3.64 16.01
CA GLU A 112 -4.96 -3.02 16.91
C GLU A 112 -6.40 -3.40 16.54
N LYS A 113 -6.70 -3.59 15.24
CA LYS A 113 -7.98 -4.16 14.79
C LYS A 113 -8.18 -5.57 15.35
N LEU A 114 -7.21 -6.47 15.19
CA LEU A 114 -7.33 -7.85 15.71
C LEU A 114 -7.46 -7.88 17.23
N LYS A 115 -6.71 -7.03 17.93
CA LYS A 115 -6.80 -6.89 19.39
C LYS A 115 -8.20 -6.46 19.82
N LYS A 116 -8.80 -5.50 19.12
CA LYS A 116 -10.19 -5.08 19.35
C LYS A 116 -11.17 -6.23 19.12
N GLU A 117 -10.99 -7.00 18.06
CA GLU A 117 -11.81 -8.20 17.79
C GLU A 117 -11.73 -9.24 18.93
N VAL A 118 -10.54 -9.46 19.51
CA VAL A 118 -10.37 -10.33 20.70
C VAL A 118 -11.15 -9.80 21.90
N VAL A 119 -11.07 -8.49 22.17
CA VAL A 119 -11.80 -7.85 23.28
C VAL A 119 -13.30 -7.94 23.07
N ASP A 120 -13.78 -7.74 21.85
CA ASP A 120 -15.20 -7.86 21.52
C ASP A 120 -15.70 -9.30 21.72
N GLN A 121 -14.92 -10.30 21.32
CA GLN A 121 -15.23 -11.72 21.54
C GLN A 121 -15.24 -12.07 23.03
N PHE A 122 -14.27 -11.58 23.80
CA PHE A 122 -14.25 -11.75 25.25
C PHE A 122 -15.48 -11.13 25.91
N THR A 123 -15.85 -9.91 25.51
CA THR A 123 -17.00 -9.19 26.05
C THR A 123 -18.31 -9.93 25.74
N LYS A 124 -18.49 -10.39 24.50
CA LYS A 124 -19.65 -11.22 24.11
C LYS A 124 -19.73 -12.50 24.94
N LYS A 125 -18.60 -13.20 25.11
CA LYS A 125 -18.53 -14.44 25.90
C LYS A 125 -18.85 -14.19 27.38
N ARG A 126 -18.32 -13.11 27.96
CA ARG A 126 -18.59 -12.69 29.34
C ARG A 126 -20.06 -12.38 29.55
N ASN A 127 -20.66 -11.57 28.67
CA ASN A 127 -22.06 -11.17 28.80
C ASN A 127 -22.99 -12.37 28.75
N LYS A 128 -22.78 -13.28 27.80
CA LYS A 128 -23.51 -14.55 27.74
C LYS A 128 -23.36 -15.37 29.03
N PHE A 129 -22.14 -15.49 29.56
CA PHE A 129 -21.92 -16.22 30.81
C PHE A 129 -22.64 -15.60 32.00
N VAL A 130 -22.66 -14.26 32.09
CA VAL A 130 -23.42 -13.54 33.13
C VAL A 130 -24.93 -13.77 32.99
N GLU A 131 -25.45 -13.83 31.78
CA GLU A 131 -26.85 -14.18 31.52
C GLU A 131 -27.17 -15.62 31.94
N ASP A 132 -26.30 -16.57 31.58
CA ASP A 132 -26.44 -17.97 31.99
C ASP A 132 -26.44 -18.11 33.53
N LEU A 133 -25.59 -17.35 34.24
CA LEU A 133 -25.57 -17.34 35.71
C LEU A 133 -26.89 -16.86 36.31
N LYS A 134 -27.51 -15.83 35.75
CA LYS A 134 -28.83 -15.35 36.22
C LYS A 134 -29.91 -16.43 36.07
N ILE A 135 -29.86 -17.20 34.98
CA ILE A 135 -30.77 -18.32 34.76
C ILE A 135 -30.53 -19.42 35.80
N ILE A 136 -29.27 -19.73 36.11
CA ILE A 136 -28.91 -20.70 37.16
C ILE A 136 -29.41 -20.24 38.54
N GLU A 137 -29.29 -18.95 38.87
CA GLU A 137 -29.83 -18.39 40.12
C GLU A 137 -31.35 -18.51 40.21
N VAL A 138 -32.07 -18.31 39.09
CA VAL A 138 -33.51 -18.54 39.03
C VAL A 138 -33.83 -20.02 39.26
N PHE A 139 -33.11 -20.93 38.60
CA PHE A 139 -33.27 -22.35 38.85
C PHE A 139 -33.00 -22.72 40.30
N GLU A 140 -31.96 -22.19 40.93
CA GLU A 140 -31.64 -22.45 42.34
C GLU A 140 -32.77 -22.00 43.27
N LYS A 141 -33.36 -20.82 43.03
CA LYS A 141 -34.49 -20.29 43.81
C LYS A 141 -35.78 -21.09 43.60
N GLU A 142 -36.05 -21.52 42.37
CA GLU A 142 -37.23 -22.33 42.03
C GLU A 142 -37.07 -23.80 42.43
N PHE A 143 -35.84 -24.25 42.70
CA PHE A 143 -35.53 -25.61 43.08
C PHE A 143 -35.88 -25.86 44.55
N HIS A 144 -37.18 -25.98 44.79
CA HIS A 144 -37.71 -26.64 45.99
C HIS A 144 -37.94 -28.11 45.68
N MET A 145 -37.25 -29.00 46.40
CA MET A 145 -37.54 -30.43 46.39
C MET A 145 -38.69 -30.67 47.37
N PRO A 146 -39.91 -31.00 46.89
CA PRO A 146 -40.96 -31.47 47.78
C PRO A 146 -40.42 -32.67 48.55
N LYS A 147 -40.55 -32.67 49.87
CA LYS A 147 -40.27 -33.86 50.66
C LYS A 147 -41.29 -34.90 50.25
N VAL A 148 -40.82 -36.09 49.88
CA VAL A 148 -41.69 -37.23 49.65
C VAL A 148 -42.16 -37.70 51.02
N GLU A 149 -43.40 -37.38 51.38
CA GLU A 149 -44.00 -37.80 52.64
C GLU A 149 -44.25 -39.31 52.60
N LYS A 150 -43.99 -39.98 53.71
CA LYS A 150 -44.17 -41.44 53.82
C LYS A 150 -45.63 -41.89 53.69
N GLU A 151 -46.55 -40.94 53.80
CA GLU A 151 -48.01 -41.16 53.79
C GLU A 151 -48.58 -41.21 52.36
N PHE A 152 -47.83 -40.80 51.34
CA PHE A 152 -48.23 -40.96 49.94
C PHE A 152 -48.22 -42.42 49.49
N ASP A 153 -49.11 -42.81 48.57
CA ASP A 153 -49.03 -44.11 47.93
C ASP A 153 -47.78 -44.21 47.03
N PHE A 154 -47.33 -45.44 46.77
CA PHE A 154 -46.09 -45.71 46.03
C PHE A 154 -46.04 -45.06 44.65
N ASN A 155 -47.16 -45.00 43.92
CA ASN A 155 -47.18 -44.42 42.57
C ASN A 155 -47.02 -42.90 42.62
N SER A 156 -47.70 -42.24 43.57
CA SER A 156 -47.53 -40.81 43.81
C SER A 156 -46.10 -40.46 44.24
N GLN A 157 -45.48 -41.26 45.11
CA GLN A 157 -44.07 -41.08 45.51
C GLN A 157 -43.13 -41.20 44.31
N LYS A 158 -43.35 -42.22 43.46
CA LYS A 158 -42.56 -42.46 42.26
C LYS A 158 -42.68 -41.31 41.25
N GLU A 159 -43.88 -40.81 40.98
CA GLU A 159 -44.11 -39.71 40.05
C GLU A 159 -43.43 -38.40 40.51
N ILE A 160 -43.51 -38.09 41.81
CA ILE A 160 -42.82 -36.92 42.40
C ILE A 160 -41.30 -37.06 42.23
N LEU A 161 -40.73 -38.23 42.51
CA LEU A 161 -39.30 -38.49 42.36
C LEU A 161 -38.84 -38.39 40.90
N GLU A 162 -39.57 -38.97 39.96
CA GLU A 162 -39.25 -38.90 38.53
C GLU A 162 -39.28 -37.45 38.01
N LYS A 163 -40.30 -36.68 38.42
CA LYS A 163 -40.41 -35.26 38.07
C LYS A 163 -39.25 -34.43 38.63
N ASN A 164 -38.87 -34.66 39.90
CA ASN A 164 -37.74 -33.98 40.53
C ASN A 164 -36.41 -34.36 39.87
N LEU A 165 -36.21 -35.64 39.56
CA LEU A 165 -35.02 -36.13 38.89
C LEU A 165 -34.87 -35.52 37.49
N SER A 166 -35.97 -35.44 36.72
CA SER A 166 -35.97 -34.81 35.39
C SER A 166 -35.59 -33.33 35.47
N LYS A 167 -36.13 -32.59 36.45
CA LYS A 167 -35.76 -31.17 36.69
C LYS A 167 -34.28 -31.03 37.05
N LEU A 168 -33.78 -31.85 37.96
CA LEU A 168 -32.38 -31.83 38.39
C LEU A 168 -31.43 -32.15 37.22
N GLN A 169 -31.76 -33.13 36.40
CA GLN A 169 -30.98 -33.49 35.21
C GLN A 169 -30.91 -32.34 34.21
N LYS A 170 -32.01 -31.60 33.99
CA LYS A 170 -32.00 -30.40 33.12
C LYS A 170 -31.10 -29.31 33.67
N MET A 171 -31.17 -29.03 34.98
CA MET A 171 -30.30 -28.04 35.63
C MET A 171 -28.82 -28.44 35.54
N ILE A 172 -28.50 -29.71 35.81
CA ILE A 172 -27.13 -30.25 35.67
C ILE A 172 -26.63 -30.12 34.23
N SER A 173 -27.47 -30.43 33.23
CA SER A 173 -27.11 -30.30 31.82
C SER A 173 -26.79 -28.83 31.49
N TYR A 174 -27.65 -27.91 31.90
CA TYR A 174 -27.46 -26.49 31.65
C TYR A 174 -26.16 -25.97 32.27
N CYS A 175 -25.91 -26.27 33.55
CA CYS A 175 -24.65 -25.92 34.23
C CYS A 175 -23.42 -26.49 33.51
N ARG A 176 -23.51 -27.74 33.02
CA ARG A 176 -22.43 -28.38 32.26
C ARG A 176 -22.17 -27.66 30.94
N ASP A 177 -23.21 -27.28 30.22
CA ASP A 177 -23.11 -26.61 28.92
C ASP A 177 -22.52 -25.20 29.08
N THR A 178 -22.96 -24.45 30.09
CA THR A 178 -22.40 -23.14 30.45
C THR A 178 -20.91 -23.26 30.82
N LEU A 179 -20.52 -24.24 31.66
CA LEU A 179 -19.12 -24.50 31.99
C LEU A 179 -18.28 -24.87 30.76
N THR A 180 -18.84 -25.67 29.85
CA THR A 180 -18.16 -26.08 28.62
C THR A 180 -17.94 -24.88 27.71
N CYS A 181 -18.95 -24.01 27.56
CA CYS A 181 -18.84 -22.77 26.79
C CYS A 181 -17.79 -21.83 27.38
N LEU A 182 -17.71 -21.72 28.71
CA LEU A 182 -16.70 -20.91 29.38
C LEU A 182 -15.28 -21.43 29.14
N LYS A 183 -15.06 -22.74 29.24
CA LYS A 183 -13.73 -23.36 29.12
C LYS A 183 -13.23 -23.47 27.68
N LYS A 184 -14.12 -23.47 26.69
CA LYS A 184 -13.75 -23.61 25.28
C LYS A 184 -13.07 -22.34 24.75
N GLU A 185 -11.89 -22.50 24.17
CA GLU A 185 -11.27 -21.45 23.35
C GLU A 185 -12.05 -21.32 22.03
N ASN A 186 -12.65 -20.16 21.80
CA ASN A 186 -13.48 -19.90 20.61
C ASN A 186 -12.77 -19.01 19.58
N VAL A 187 -11.54 -18.60 19.86
CA VAL A 187 -10.75 -17.72 19.01
C VAL A 187 -9.32 -18.23 19.04
N CYS A 188 -8.71 -18.35 17.86
CA CYS A 188 -7.27 -18.60 17.73
C CYS A 188 -6.65 -17.68 16.70
N PHE A 189 -5.37 -17.37 16.89
CA PHE A 189 -4.59 -16.64 15.89
C PHE A 189 -3.89 -17.64 14.97
N ILE A 190 -4.07 -17.46 13.67
CA ILE A 190 -3.39 -18.23 12.63
C ILE A 190 -2.34 -17.31 12.01
N THR A 191 -1.06 -17.66 12.19
CA THR A 191 0.06 -16.92 11.61
C THR A 191 -0.03 -16.90 10.10
N GLY A 192 0.43 -15.79 9.50
CA GLY A 192 0.56 -15.66 8.06
C GLY A 192 1.63 -16.58 7.44
N ASP A 193 1.78 -16.46 6.13
CA ASP A 193 2.78 -17.18 5.34
C ASP A 193 3.97 -16.26 5.07
N ASP A 194 5.12 -16.58 5.67
CA ASP A 194 6.36 -15.82 5.53
C ASP A 194 7.01 -16.01 4.14
N GLU A 195 6.62 -17.05 3.37
CA GLU A 195 7.27 -17.42 2.10
C GLU A 195 6.75 -16.61 0.90
N LEU A 196 5.59 -15.97 1.03
CA LEU A 196 4.98 -15.16 -0.03
C LEU A 196 4.98 -13.68 0.38
N ILE A 197 6.01 -12.93 -0.05
CA ILE A 197 6.01 -11.47 0.01
C ILE A 197 4.83 -10.98 -0.84
N THR A 198 3.69 -10.79 -0.18
CA THR A 198 2.44 -10.31 -0.77
C THR A 198 2.15 -8.94 -0.20
N SER A 199 1.54 -8.03 -0.97
CA SER A 199 1.19 -6.68 -0.54
C SER A 199 0.09 -6.62 0.55
N CYS A 200 -0.34 -7.77 1.06
CA CYS A 200 -1.49 -7.89 1.94
C CYS A 200 -1.02 -8.24 3.36
N VAL A 201 -1.11 -7.25 4.27
CA VAL A 201 -0.71 -7.40 5.69
C VAL A 201 -1.40 -8.57 6.36
N GLU A 202 -2.66 -8.87 6.02
CA GLU A 202 -3.42 -10.01 6.55
C GLU A 202 -2.77 -11.38 6.24
N ARG A 203 -2.12 -11.49 5.08
CA ARG A 203 -1.46 -12.73 4.66
C ARG A 203 -0.09 -12.92 5.30
N ILE A 204 0.63 -11.83 5.56
CA ILE A 204 1.95 -11.85 6.21
C ILE A 204 1.78 -11.97 7.73
N PHE A 205 0.94 -11.12 8.32
CA PHE A 205 0.75 -11.06 9.77
C PHE A 205 -0.03 -12.28 10.27
N GLY A 206 -1.11 -12.65 9.58
CA GLY A 206 -2.03 -13.69 10.00
C GLY A 206 -3.41 -13.13 10.35
N LYS A 207 -4.31 -13.98 10.85
CA LYS A 207 -5.70 -13.60 11.12
C LYS A 207 -6.28 -14.36 12.31
N LEU A 208 -7.36 -13.83 12.86
CA LEU A 208 -8.17 -14.57 13.82
C LEU A 208 -9.07 -15.56 13.10
N SER A 209 -9.21 -16.76 13.68
CA SER A 209 -10.18 -17.75 13.28
C SER A 209 -11.05 -18.13 14.47
N LEU A 210 -12.35 -18.24 14.21
CA LEU A 210 -13.37 -18.69 15.15
C LEU A 210 -13.55 -20.22 15.12
N ASP A 211 -12.84 -20.91 14.23
CA ASP A 211 -12.98 -22.35 14.08
C ASP A 211 -12.26 -23.11 15.18
N ILE A 212 -12.92 -24.18 15.64
CA ILE A 212 -12.40 -25.13 16.62
C ILE A 212 -11.27 -25.91 15.94
N VAL A 213 -10.03 -25.46 16.09
CA VAL A 213 -8.89 -26.21 15.55
C VAL A 213 -8.58 -27.39 16.48
N GLN A 214 -9.17 -28.55 16.16
CA GLN A 214 -8.73 -29.89 16.57
C GLN A 214 -7.28 -30.22 16.11
N ASN A 215 -6.58 -29.33 15.41
CA ASN A 215 -5.28 -29.58 14.77
C ASN A 215 -4.13 -28.67 15.27
N ARG A 216 -4.08 -28.33 16.57
CA ARG A 216 -2.93 -27.57 17.15
C ARG A 216 -1.62 -28.39 17.27
N SER A 217 -1.61 -29.69 16.98
CA SER A 217 -0.46 -30.56 17.23
C SER A 217 0.73 -30.38 16.27
N ASN A 218 0.52 -30.15 14.97
CA ASN A 218 1.56 -30.44 13.98
C ASN A 218 2.27 -29.23 13.35
N LYS A 219 1.65 -28.04 13.30
CA LYS A 219 2.30 -26.84 12.70
C LYS A 219 3.13 -26.02 13.70
N CYS A 220 2.69 -25.89 14.96
CA CYS A 220 3.39 -25.08 15.97
C CYS A 220 4.73 -25.68 16.43
N LYS A 221 4.89 -27.02 16.39
CA LYS A 221 6.16 -27.67 16.76
C LYS A 221 7.26 -27.52 15.71
N LYS A 222 6.92 -27.46 14.42
CA LYS A 222 7.91 -27.33 13.33
C LYS A 222 8.64 -25.98 13.35
N ILE A 223 7.94 -24.88 13.64
CA ILE A 223 8.53 -23.53 13.64
C ILE A 223 9.46 -23.32 14.85
N ARG A 224 9.13 -23.91 16.01
CA ARG A 224 9.96 -23.80 17.22
C ARG A 224 11.29 -24.57 17.09
N MET A 225 11.32 -25.66 16.33
CA MET A 225 12.53 -26.42 16.03
C MET A 225 13.43 -25.70 15.01
N HIS A 226 12.86 -25.06 13.99
CA HIS A 226 13.63 -24.37 12.94
C HIS A 226 14.37 -23.11 13.43
N ARG A 227 13.81 -22.38 14.40
CA ARG A 227 14.46 -21.20 15.02
C ARG A 227 15.61 -21.56 15.97
N LEU A 228 15.63 -22.79 16.52
CA LEU A 228 16.74 -23.27 17.35
C LEU A 228 17.93 -23.76 16.50
N SER A 229 17.68 -24.23 15.27
CA SER A 229 18.75 -24.65 14.35
C SER A 229 19.44 -23.49 13.62
N GLN A 230 18.81 -22.31 13.49
CA GLN A 230 19.38 -21.16 12.78
C GLN A 230 20.18 -20.18 13.66
N LYS A 231 20.15 -20.33 15.00
CA LYS A 231 20.97 -19.52 15.93
C LYS A 231 22.41 -20.01 16.11
N ARG A 232 22.89 -20.93 15.27
CA ARG A 232 24.30 -21.38 15.20
C ARG A 232 24.86 -21.21 13.80
N VAL A 233 24.92 -19.98 13.31
CA VAL A 233 25.89 -19.62 12.27
C VAL A 233 26.45 -18.26 12.67
N ASP A 234 27.59 -18.32 13.36
CA ASP A 234 28.52 -17.20 13.50
C ASP A 234 28.89 -16.70 12.11
N TYR A 235 28.77 -15.40 11.88
CA TYR A 235 29.64 -14.71 10.93
C TYR A 235 30.63 -13.89 11.72
N LYS A 236 31.79 -14.52 11.93
CA LYS A 236 33.07 -13.83 11.97
C LYS A 236 33.38 -13.27 10.58
N GLU A 237 34.14 -12.18 10.58
CA GLU A 237 34.94 -11.61 9.48
C GLU A 237 34.16 -10.84 8.41
N LEU A 238 34.42 -9.53 8.33
CA LEU A 238 35.36 -8.98 7.35
C LEU A 238 35.76 -7.56 7.78
N ASP A 239 37.05 -7.40 8.10
CA ASP A 239 37.81 -6.16 7.94
C ASP A 239 37.91 -5.78 6.45
#